data_AF-A0A6C0HSX1-F1
#
_entry.id   AF-A0A6C0HSX1-F1
#
_cell.length_a   1.000
_cell.length_b   1.000
_cell.length_c   1.000
_cell.angle_alpha   90.00
_cell.angle_beta   90.00
_cell.angle_gamma   90.00
#
_symmetry.space_group_name_H-M   'P 1'
#
loop_
_entity.id
_entity.type
_entity.pdbx_description
1 polymer ?
#
loop_
_entity_poly.entity_id
_entity_poly.type
_entity_poly.pdbx_seq_one_letter_code
_entity_poly.pdbx_strand_id
1 'polypeptide(L)'
;MENNSESCVEILRHNNVLLCGKDGCKFKHSKDNKYCNKHQICIFLDETQDLGKKTCANYVRGCREQLDIYYKFSRCEDCLKRDREKEKARREEKMKDSNNEGKKKCSSCCIEYTIEHFKGINGGETKTCSKCRENFKISDANRDKEHRNAVARKNDSKPERIAVKNEWKEKNYEKVAGYWMKSRQNKIEKLGVDKYQKYNAENAKNWRENNPEKVINNNEKKRESLKLNYNVYIRTASNKGLEFSISFEEYEKIVCDKCYYCGIIADKGFNGIDRKDQTKGYLLDNCVNCCQMCNYMKGSLNDFNFIKKIEHILTYNKIIENGNLYPEIFANYFNNVIFKKYKDRSNQKKMNFEITESQFKEITSYDCYICGKKNSETHRNGIDRFDSNIGYLFYNCKSCCGECNYLKREYNYNDFIEKIKLINNNLNNLSPKLLLPINNNIEKIKLENTFVPFDNKIIINTDSKDKINIPKNIVKNKNKKTKEEIRENDRIRKQEQRKRLIEKYGDEEYKKMNAKLIAENRRKKKEKEN
;
A
#
# COMPACT_ATOMS: atom_id res chain seq x y z
N MET A 1 -121.59 78.34 6.76
CA MET A 1 -121.00 77.86 5.50
C MET A 1 -119.78 78.70 5.19
N GLU A 2 -118.56 78.26 5.42
CA GLU A 2 -117.99 77.43 6.48
C GLU A 2 -116.62 78.04 6.68
N ASN A 3 -116.46 78.68 7.84
CA ASN A 3 -115.26 79.38 8.26
C ASN A 3 -114.29 78.39 8.92
N ASN A 4 -113.01 78.58 8.64
CA ASN A 4 -111.83 78.35 9.49
C ASN A 4 -112.01 77.56 10.81
N SER A 5 -111.34 76.41 10.90
CA SER A 5 -110.39 76.11 11.99
C SER A 5 -109.68 74.78 11.73
N GLU A 6 -108.35 74.79 11.57
CA GLU A 6 -107.42 73.85 12.22
C GLU A 6 -105.97 74.18 11.84
N SER A 7 -105.18 74.59 12.84
CA SER A 7 -103.74 74.87 12.73
C SER A 7 -103.07 74.41 14.03
N CYS A 8 -102.39 73.26 13.97
CA CYS A 8 -101.35 72.86 14.92
C CYS A 8 -100.53 71.69 14.33
N VAL A 9 -99.32 71.96 13.83
CA VAL A 9 -98.33 70.93 13.50
C VAL A 9 -96.97 71.38 14.03
N GLU A 10 -96.53 70.80 15.15
CA GLU A 10 -95.12 70.86 15.56
C GLU A 10 -94.76 69.72 16.53
N ILE A 11 -94.29 68.57 16.01
CA ILE A 11 -93.65 67.50 16.81
C ILE A 11 -92.48 66.83 16.03
N LEU A 12 -91.26 67.07 16.54
CA LEU A 12 -90.03 66.23 16.62
C LEU A 12 -89.38 65.62 15.36
N ARG A 13 -88.26 66.21 14.91
CA ARG A 13 -87.16 65.53 14.18
C ARG A 13 -86.04 65.13 15.16
N HIS A 14 -85.89 63.84 15.48
CA HIS A 14 -84.66 63.30 16.05
C HIS A 14 -83.78 62.73 14.94
N ASN A 15 -82.66 63.40 14.66
CA ASN A 15 -81.62 62.94 13.75
C ASN A 15 -80.89 61.73 14.36
N ASN A 16 -81.02 60.55 13.75
CA ASN A 16 -80.20 59.38 14.08
C ASN A 16 -78.73 59.68 13.70
N VAL A 17 -77.89 60.02 14.68
CA VAL A 17 -76.45 60.26 14.45
C VAL A 17 -75.73 58.92 14.44
N LEU A 18 -75.39 58.44 13.24
CA LEU A 18 -74.59 57.23 13.07
C LEU A 18 -73.16 57.42 13.63
N LEU A 19 -72.72 56.50 14.49
CA LEU A 19 -71.42 56.54 15.17
C LEU A 19 -70.33 55.78 14.39
N CYS A 20 -69.07 56.04 14.73
CA CYS A 20 -67.90 55.34 14.19
C CYS A 20 -67.94 53.84 14.52
N GLY A 21 -67.77 52.99 13.49
CA GLY A 21 -67.73 51.53 13.58
C GLY A 21 -66.47 50.94 14.22
N LYS A 22 -65.72 51.73 15.00
CA LYS A 22 -64.64 51.21 15.84
C LYS A 22 -65.16 51.08 17.26
N ASP A 23 -65.01 49.89 17.84
CA ASP A 23 -65.48 49.60 19.18
C ASP A 23 -65.00 50.64 20.20
N GLY A 24 -65.96 51.20 20.93
CA GLY A 24 -65.73 52.23 21.96
C GLY A 24 -65.57 53.67 21.44
N CYS A 25 -65.66 53.92 20.13
CA CYS A 25 -65.55 55.27 19.58
C CYS A 25 -66.89 56.04 19.58
N LYS A 26 -66.95 57.17 20.30
CA LYS A 26 -68.16 58.01 20.41
C LYS A 26 -68.31 59.09 19.32
N PHE A 27 -67.35 59.20 18.40
CA PHE A 27 -67.37 60.20 17.33
C PHE A 27 -68.25 59.75 16.16
N LYS A 28 -68.90 60.72 15.48
CA LYS A 28 -69.65 60.48 14.24
C LYS A 28 -68.74 59.91 13.15
N HIS A 29 -69.22 58.95 12.36
CA HIS A 29 -68.46 58.45 11.22
C HIS A 29 -68.37 59.49 10.10
N SER A 30 -67.39 59.34 9.21
CA SER A 30 -67.20 60.20 8.04
C SER A 30 -68.35 60.01 7.04
N LYS A 31 -68.59 60.98 6.15
CA LYS A 31 -69.58 60.82 5.07
C LYS A 31 -69.23 59.66 4.14
N ASP A 32 -67.94 59.35 3.99
CA ASP A 32 -67.41 58.44 2.98
C ASP A 32 -67.16 57.01 3.50
N ASN A 33 -67.17 56.80 4.82
CA ASN A 33 -66.94 55.48 5.41
C ASN A 33 -67.48 55.37 6.84
N LYS A 34 -67.55 54.14 7.33
CA LYS A 34 -68.06 53.81 8.67
C LYS A 34 -67.16 54.26 9.83
N TYR A 35 -66.00 54.89 9.58
CA TYR A 35 -65.06 55.33 10.63
C TYR A 35 -64.99 56.86 10.75
N CYS A 36 -64.63 57.38 11.93
CA CYS A 36 -64.38 58.82 12.11
C CYS A 36 -63.00 59.21 11.56
N ASN A 37 -62.73 60.51 11.43
CA ASN A 37 -61.45 61.02 10.89
C ASN A 37 -60.20 60.57 11.68
N LYS A 38 -60.35 60.15 12.95
CA LYS A 38 -59.25 59.58 13.76
C LYS A 38 -59.03 58.08 13.56
N HIS A 39 -60.00 57.38 12.95
CA HIS A 39 -59.99 55.93 12.76
C HIS A 39 -59.97 55.51 11.29
N GLN A 40 -59.52 56.39 10.41
CA GLN A 40 -59.36 56.08 8.98
C GLN A 40 -58.40 54.91 8.73
N ILE A 41 -57.47 54.62 9.66
CA ILE A 41 -56.61 53.43 9.59
C ILE A 41 -57.39 52.12 9.67
N CYS A 42 -58.58 52.10 10.28
CA CYS A 42 -59.42 50.91 10.35
C CYS A 42 -59.96 50.52 8.98
N ILE A 43 -60.11 51.47 8.05
CA ILE A 43 -60.47 51.19 6.66
C ILE A 43 -59.42 50.28 6.03
N PHE A 44 -58.14 50.65 6.18
CA PHE A 44 -57.03 49.85 5.67
C PHE A 44 -56.94 48.46 6.34
N LEU A 45 -57.27 48.36 7.63
CA LEU A 45 -57.32 47.07 8.32
C LEU A 45 -58.42 46.17 7.75
N ASP A 46 -59.62 46.72 7.58
CA ASP A 46 -60.78 46.04 7.01
C ASP A 46 -60.51 45.60 5.57
N GLU A 47 -60.03 46.50 4.71
CA GLU A 47 -59.66 46.19 3.32
C GLU A 47 -58.59 45.08 3.25
N THR A 48 -57.64 45.08 4.18
CA THR A 48 -56.61 44.04 4.21
C THR A 48 -57.19 42.69 4.64
N GLN A 49 -58.13 42.69 5.58
CA GLN A 49 -58.81 41.50 6.05
C GLN A 49 -59.75 40.93 4.98
N ASP A 50 -60.48 41.79 4.26
CA ASP A 50 -61.36 41.40 3.14
C ASP A 50 -60.58 40.75 2.00
N LEU A 51 -59.31 41.14 1.82
CA LEU A 51 -58.38 40.52 0.87
C LEU A 51 -57.74 39.21 1.38
N GLY A 52 -58.11 38.72 2.56
CA GLY A 52 -57.53 37.51 3.17
C GLY A 52 -56.05 37.66 3.55
N LYS A 53 -55.58 38.90 3.73
CA LYS A 53 -54.18 39.25 4.02
C LYS A 53 -54.02 39.72 5.46
N LYS A 54 -52.77 39.91 5.89
CA LYS A 54 -52.43 40.55 7.17
C LYS A 54 -51.61 41.82 6.95
N THR A 55 -51.73 42.80 7.83
CA THR A 55 -50.94 44.02 7.71
C THR A 55 -49.51 43.84 8.21
N CYS A 56 -48.58 44.60 7.64
CA CYS A 56 -47.24 44.77 8.23
C CYS A 56 -47.35 45.34 9.65
N ALA A 57 -46.61 44.81 10.62
CA ALA A 57 -46.63 45.27 12.02
C ALA A 57 -46.30 46.77 12.20
N ASN A 58 -45.65 47.40 11.21
CA ASN A 58 -45.39 48.84 11.21
C ASN A 58 -46.53 49.67 10.61
N TYR A 59 -47.74 49.12 10.42
CA TYR A 59 -48.86 49.88 9.86
C TYR A 59 -49.25 51.08 10.73
N VAL A 60 -49.14 50.94 12.06
CA VAL A 60 -49.32 52.04 13.02
C VAL A 60 -48.29 53.16 12.86
N ARG A 61 -47.14 52.87 12.21
CA ARG A 61 -46.06 53.82 11.91
C ARG A 61 -46.09 54.30 10.45
N GLY A 62 -47.20 54.10 9.74
CA GLY A 62 -47.40 54.59 8.37
C GLY A 62 -47.15 53.58 7.26
N CYS A 63 -46.80 52.31 7.56
CA CYS A 63 -46.71 51.29 6.51
C CYS A 63 -48.12 50.87 6.03
N ARG A 64 -48.31 50.69 4.72
CA ARG A 64 -49.59 50.24 4.14
C ARG A 64 -49.44 48.94 3.32
N GLU A 65 -48.39 48.18 3.59
CA GLU A 65 -48.15 46.92 2.91
C GLU A 65 -49.09 45.82 3.45
N GLN A 66 -49.76 45.12 2.54
CA GLN A 66 -50.66 44.01 2.81
C GLN A 66 -49.95 42.69 2.51
N LEU A 67 -49.60 41.95 3.55
CA LEU A 67 -48.81 40.72 3.49
C LEU A 67 -49.71 39.51 3.32
N ASP A 68 -49.22 38.51 2.60
CA ASP A 68 -49.85 37.19 2.56
C ASP A 68 -50.03 36.63 3.98
N ILE A 69 -51.15 35.95 4.25
CA ILE A 69 -51.45 35.42 5.58
C ILE A 69 -50.38 34.42 6.05
N TYR A 70 -49.81 33.65 5.14
CA TYR A 70 -48.73 32.69 5.37
C TYR A 70 -47.32 33.31 5.29
N TYR A 71 -47.21 34.62 5.05
CA TYR A 71 -45.92 35.29 5.00
C TYR A 71 -45.16 35.11 6.32
N LYS A 72 -43.90 34.67 6.23
CA LYS A 72 -43.09 34.20 7.36
C LYS A 72 -42.81 35.27 8.42
N PHE A 73 -42.76 36.55 8.04
CA PHE A 73 -42.33 37.64 8.91
C PHE A 73 -43.48 38.56 9.32
N SER A 74 -43.35 39.21 10.47
CA SER A 74 -44.34 40.18 10.95
C SER A 74 -44.23 41.57 10.30
N ARG A 75 -43.14 41.86 9.58
CA ARG A 75 -42.88 43.11 8.87
C ARG A 75 -42.60 42.83 7.40
N CYS A 76 -43.00 43.75 6.52
CA CYS A 76 -42.72 43.65 5.09
C CYS A 76 -41.20 43.76 4.79
N GLU A 77 -40.79 43.28 3.62
CA GLU A 77 -39.39 43.26 3.21
C GLU A 77 -38.73 44.65 3.26
N ASP A 78 -39.47 45.71 2.88
CA ASP A 78 -38.96 47.09 2.94
C ASP A 78 -38.78 47.61 4.37
N CYS A 79 -39.65 47.22 5.29
CA CYS A 79 -39.45 47.53 6.72
C CYS A 79 -38.23 46.78 7.27
N LEU A 80 -38.07 45.50 6.90
CA LEU A 80 -36.92 44.70 7.32
C LEU A 80 -35.61 45.22 6.70
N LYS A 81 -35.63 45.67 5.44
CA LYS A 81 -34.49 46.29 4.76
C LYS A 81 -34.06 47.56 5.47
N ARG A 82 -34.99 48.47 5.78
CA ARG A 82 -34.71 49.69 6.55
C ARG A 82 -34.16 49.39 7.94
N ASP A 83 -34.69 48.37 8.63
CA ASP A 83 -34.17 47.95 9.93
C ASP A 83 -32.74 47.40 9.82
N ARG A 84 -32.46 46.59 8.78
CA ARG A 84 -31.10 46.06 8.51
C ARG A 84 -30.12 47.17 8.16
N GLU A 85 -30.51 48.16 7.36
CA GLU A 85 -29.69 49.31 7.01
C GLU A 85 -29.39 50.19 8.22
N LYS A 86 -30.39 50.45 9.08
CA LYS A 86 -30.18 51.16 10.35
C LYS A 86 -29.22 50.41 11.28
N GLU A 87 -29.37 49.10 11.37
CA GLU A 87 -28.47 48.26 12.17
C GLU A 87 -27.05 48.21 11.58
N LYS A 88 -26.92 48.19 10.25
CA LYS A 88 -25.63 48.27 9.54
C LYS A 88 -24.94 49.61 9.78
N ALA A 89 -25.65 50.73 9.58
CA ALA A 89 -25.13 52.07 9.85
C ALA A 89 -24.70 52.22 11.31
N ARG A 90 -25.50 51.72 12.26
CA ARG A 90 -25.16 51.69 13.69
C ARG A 90 -23.90 50.86 13.98
N ARG A 91 -23.58 49.84 13.19
CA ARG A 91 -22.35 49.04 13.33
C ARG A 91 -21.15 49.72 12.67
N GLU A 92 -21.35 50.34 11.51
CA GLU A 92 -20.32 51.06 10.76
C GLU A 92 -19.85 52.32 11.50
N GLU A 93 -20.76 53.09 12.08
CA GLU A 93 -20.46 54.29 12.88
C GLU A 93 -19.65 53.95 14.14
N LYS A 94 -19.85 52.76 14.71
CA LYS A 94 -19.16 52.27 15.92
C LYS A 94 -17.79 51.64 15.69
N MET A 95 -17.36 51.42 14.44
CA MET A 95 -15.98 51.02 14.15
C MET A 95 -15.00 52.21 14.22
N LYS A 96 -15.52 53.44 14.37
CA LYS A 96 -14.73 54.67 14.43
C LYS A 96 -14.42 55.16 15.85
N ASP A 97 -14.97 54.54 16.90
CA ASP A 97 -14.83 55.06 18.27
C ASP A 97 -13.69 54.38 19.07
N SER A 98 -12.77 55.24 19.49
CA SER A 98 -11.48 54.99 20.12
C SER A 98 -11.57 54.69 21.62
N ASN A 99 -10.57 53.95 22.10
CA ASN A 99 -10.32 53.59 23.49
C ASN A 99 -10.59 54.74 24.49
N ASN A 100 -11.49 54.49 25.44
CA ASN A 100 -11.55 55.23 26.70
C ASN A 100 -10.89 54.38 27.80
N GLU A 101 -10.03 54.99 28.61
CA GLU A 101 -9.20 54.31 29.61
C GLU A 101 -10.00 53.33 30.50
N GLY A 102 -9.57 52.07 30.52
CA GLY A 102 -10.07 51.02 31.43
C GLY A 102 -11.36 50.30 31.03
N LYS A 103 -12.09 50.76 30.01
CA LYS A 103 -13.34 50.15 29.54
C LYS A 103 -13.25 49.77 28.06
N LYS A 104 -13.79 48.59 27.75
CA LYS A 104 -13.83 48.03 26.39
C LYS A 104 -15.24 47.63 26.03
N LYS A 105 -15.62 47.86 24.77
CA LYS A 105 -16.94 47.55 24.25
C LYS A 105 -17.00 46.15 23.65
N CYS A 106 -18.01 45.38 24.03
CA CYS A 106 -18.21 44.03 23.52
C CYS A 106 -18.65 44.04 22.05
N SER A 107 -17.95 43.31 21.18
CA SER A 107 -18.32 43.21 19.75
C SER A 107 -19.62 42.44 19.47
N SER A 108 -20.25 41.86 20.50
CA SER A 108 -21.51 41.12 20.39
C SER A 108 -22.70 41.89 20.97
N CYS A 109 -22.71 42.16 22.28
CA CYS A 109 -23.82 42.90 22.90
C CYS A 109 -23.67 44.43 22.80
N CYS A 110 -22.52 44.93 22.30
CA CYS A 110 -22.23 46.37 22.18
C CYS A 110 -22.27 47.15 23.50
N ILE A 111 -22.23 46.49 24.65
CA ILE A 111 -22.16 47.10 25.98
C ILE A 111 -20.69 47.26 26.39
N GLU A 112 -20.36 48.37 27.06
CA GLU A 112 -19.06 48.63 27.64
C GLU A 112 -18.90 47.93 28.98
N TYR A 113 -17.78 47.24 29.13
CA TYR A 113 -17.39 46.54 30.35
C TYR A 113 -15.94 46.87 30.67
N THR A 114 -15.52 46.62 31.91
CA THR A 114 -14.09 46.69 32.28
C THR A 114 -13.28 45.65 31.49
N ILE A 115 -11.99 45.92 31.29
CA ILE A 115 -11.07 45.04 30.54
C ILE A 115 -11.03 43.61 31.12
N GLU A 116 -11.30 43.44 32.41
CA GLU A 116 -11.39 42.12 33.07
C GLU A 116 -12.41 41.19 32.41
N HIS A 117 -13.55 41.73 31.97
CA HIS A 117 -14.56 40.96 31.26
C HIS A 117 -14.10 40.46 29.89
N PHE A 118 -12.95 40.92 29.39
CA PHE A 118 -12.35 40.51 28.12
C PHE A 118 -11.20 39.53 28.27
N LYS A 119 -10.83 39.10 29.48
CA LYS A 119 -9.84 38.03 29.68
C LYS A 119 -10.39 36.67 29.23
N GLY A 120 -9.69 36.03 28.29
CA GLY A 120 -9.97 34.67 27.80
C GLY A 120 -9.41 33.59 28.72
N ILE A 121 -9.80 32.33 28.48
CA ILE A 121 -9.40 31.16 29.29
C ILE A 121 -7.87 30.96 29.31
N ASN A 122 -7.19 31.33 28.23
CA ASN A 122 -5.73 31.22 28.12
C ASN A 122 -5.00 32.53 28.49
N GLY A 123 -5.65 33.45 29.20
CA GLY A 123 -5.08 34.74 29.62
C GLY A 123 -5.05 35.82 28.54
N GLY A 124 -5.29 35.48 27.26
CA GLY A 124 -5.34 36.45 26.16
C GLY A 124 -6.59 37.34 26.16
N GLU A 125 -6.45 38.56 25.63
CA GLU A 125 -7.55 39.52 25.53
C GLU A 125 -8.52 39.16 24.38
N THR A 126 -9.83 39.25 24.64
CA THR A 126 -10.89 38.90 23.68
C THR A 126 -11.64 40.14 23.19
N LYS A 127 -12.41 40.01 22.09
CA LYS A 127 -13.24 41.10 21.52
C LYS A 127 -14.68 41.13 22.07
N THR A 128 -15.11 40.06 22.72
CA THR A 128 -16.46 39.89 23.29
C THR A 128 -16.36 39.84 24.81
N CYS A 129 -17.38 40.25 25.56
CA CYS A 129 -17.39 40.19 27.03
C CYS A 129 -17.68 38.78 27.55
N SER A 130 -17.36 38.51 28.82
CA SER A 130 -17.52 37.21 29.46
C SER A 130 -18.95 36.66 29.37
N LYS A 131 -19.96 37.52 29.56
CA LYS A 131 -21.38 37.16 29.47
C LYS A 131 -21.77 36.67 28.07
N CYS A 132 -21.34 37.37 27.01
CA CYS A 132 -21.56 36.92 25.64
C CYS A 132 -20.82 35.61 25.34
N ARG A 133 -19.58 35.47 25.82
CA ARG A 133 -18.82 34.22 25.66
C ARG A 133 -19.53 33.03 26.32
N GLU A 134 -20.10 33.22 27.50
CA GLU A 134 -20.84 32.17 28.20
C GLU A 134 -22.13 31.79 27.45
N ASN A 135 -22.88 32.79 26.99
CA ASN A 135 -24.05 32.54 26.14
C ASN A 135 -23.69 31.80 24.84
N PHE A 136 -22.54 32.09 24.25
CA PHE A 136 -22.05 31.36 23.09
C PHE A 136 -21.69 29.91 23.43
N LYS A 137 -21.09 29.63 24.59
CA LYS A 137 -20.83 28.26 25.03
C LYS A 137 -22.12 27.46 25.19
N ILE A 138 -23.14 28.05 25.83
CA ILE A 138 -24.46 27.41 25.99
C ILE A 138 -25.07 27.14 24.61
N SER A 139 -25.03 28.13 23.72
CA SER A 139 -25.54 27.99 22.35
C SER A 139 -24.78 26.91 21.57
N ASP A 140 -23.45 26.86 21.67
CA ASP A 140 -22.61 25.87 21.00
C ASP A 140 -22.76 24.46 21.58
N ALA A 141 -23.11 24.34 22.87
CA ALA A 141 -23.45 23.07 23.51
C ALA A 141 -24.78 22.51 22.97
N ASN A 142 -25.73 23.40 22.68
CA ASN A 142 -27.03 23.05 22.10
C ASN A 142 -27.00 22.87 20.57
N ARG A 143 -25.87 23.12 19.91
CA ARG A 143 -25.74 22.91 18.45
C ARG A 143 -25.58 21.44 18.14
N ASP A 144 -26.27 21.00 17.09
CA ASP A 144 -26.04 19.70 16.50
C ASP A 144 -24.59 19.58 16.00
N LYS A 145 -23.84 18.75 16.73
CA LYS A 145 -22.43 18.46 16.46
C LYS A 145 -22.24 17.77 15.11
N GLU A 146 -23.18 16.92 14.71
CA GLU A 146 -23.10 16.15 13.47
C GLU A 146 -23.33 17.06 12.26
N HIS A 147 -24.37 17.90 12.31
CA HIS A 147 -24.60 18.92 11.30
C HIS A 147 -23.39 19.85 11.14
N ARG A 148 -22.83 20.37 12.24
CA ARG A 148 -21.64 21.23 12.20
C ARG A 148 -20.44 20.53 11.55
N ASN A 149 -20.20 19.28 11.91
CA ASN A 149 -19.09 18.50 11.35
C ASN A 149 -19.32 18.21 9.85
N ALA A 150 -20.56 17.95 9.42
CA ALA A 150 -20.90 17.76 8.02
C ALA A 150 -20.64 19.01 7.18
N VAL A 151 -21.05 20.19 7.67
CA VAL A 151 -20.76 21.48 7.03
C VAL A 151 -19.26 21.73 6.95
N ALA A 152 -18.51 21.43 8.02
CA ALA A 152 -17.05 21.54 8.02
C ALA A 152 -16.40 20.62 6.98
N ARG A 153 -16.85 19.36 6.87
CA ARG A 153 -16.38 18.42 5.83
C ARG A 153 -16.59 18.97 4.42
N LYS A 154 -17.78 19.51 4.13
CA LYS A 154 -18.11 20.11 2.83
C LYS A 154 -17.26 21.35 2.50
N ASN A 155 -16.94 22.16 3.51
CA ASN A 155 -16.07 23.31 3.33
C ASN A 155 -14.60 22.89 3.15
N ASP A 156 -14.16 21.88 3.87
CA ASP A 156 -12.79 21.38 3.79
C ASP A 156 -12.49 20.60 2.51
N SER A 157 -13.51 20.06 1.85
CA SER A 157 -13.38 19.40 0.54
C SER A 157 -13.29 20.39 -0.63
N LYS A 158 -13.43 21.70 -0.40
CA LYS A 158 -13.31 22.70 -1.48
C LYS A 158 -11.87 22.72 -2.01
N PRO A 159 -11.65 22.70 -3.35
CA PRO A 159 -10.31 22.66 -3.94
C PRO A 159 -9.37 23.76 -3.44
N GLU A 160 -9.86 25.00 -3.33
CA GLU A 160 -9.11 26.15 -2.80
C GLU A 160 -8.60 25.89 -1.37
N ARG A 161 -9.44 25.29 -0.52
CA ARG A 161 -9.10 24.99 0.87
C ARG A 161 -8.09 23.85 0.95
N ILE A 162 -8.20 22.86 0.07
CA ILE A 162 -7.23 21.78 -0.07
C ILE A 162 -5.88 22.35 -0.52
N ALA A 163 -5.86 23.24 -1.51
CA ALA A 163 -4.65 23.90 -2.02
C ALA A 163 -3.94 24.71 -0.92
N VAL A 164 -4.67 25.59 -0.21
CA VAL A 164 -4.12 26.36 0.92
C VAL A 164 -3.57 25.44 2.03
N LYS A 165 -4.29 24.36 2.37
CA LYS A 165 -3.80 23.38 3.35
C LYS A 165 -2.54 22.66 2.87
N ASN A 166 -2.46 22.33 1.59
CA ASN A 166 -1.29 21.67 1.01
C ASN A 166 -0.10 22.62 0.99
N GLU A 167 -0.28 23.87 0.55
CA GLU A 167 0.77 24.88 0.57
C GLU A 167 1.30 25.13 1.99
N TRP A 168 0.41 25.26 2.97
CA TRP A 168 0.81 25.39 4.37
C TRP A 168 1.62 24.18 4.85
N LYS A 169 1.18 22.95 4.52
CA LYS A 169 1.90 21.71 4.87
C LYS A 169 3.29 21.69 4.24
N GLU A 170 3.42 22.12 3.00
CA GLU A 170 4.72 22.17 2.32
C GLU A 170 5.65 23.20 2.97
N LYS A 171 5.15 24.40 3.28
CA LYS A 171 5.91 25.44 3.99
C LYS A 171 6.28 25.05 5.43
N ASN A 172 5.50 24.17 6.07
CA ASN A 172 5.64 23.79 7.48
C ASN A 172 5.88 22.28 7.64
N TYR A 173 6.61 21.66 6.72
CA TYR A 173 6.69 20.19 6.66
C TYR A 173 7.38 19.57 7.89
N GLU A 174 8.32 20.27 8.52
CA GLU A 174 8.92 19.86 9.80
C GLU A 174 7.85 19.72 10.88
N LYS A 175 6.96 20.71 11.00
CA LYS A 175 5.86 20.70 11.96
C LYS A 175 4.90 19.54 11.69
N VAL A 176 4.58 19.31 10.41
CA VAL A 176 3.74 18.17 9.98
C VAL A 176 4.39 16.83 10.35
N ALA A 177 5.68 16.66 10.06
CA ALA A 177 6.44 15.48 10.42
C ALA A 177 6.46 15.27 11.95
N GLY A 178 6.67 16.33 12.73
CA GLY A 178 6.61 16.30 14.20
C GLY A 178 5.24 15.82 14.71
N TYR A 179 4.14 16.33 14.15
CA TYR A 179 2.79 15.84 14.49
C TYR A 179 2.60 14.36 14.20
N TRP A 180 3.11 13.86 13.07
CA TRP A 180 3.02 12.43 12.75
C TRP A 180 3.84 11.57 13.71
N MET A 181 5.03 12.03 14.12
CA MET A 181 5.86 11.33 15.12
C MET A 181 5.14 11.24 16.47
N LYS A 182 4.60 12.36 16.96
CA LYS A 182 3.82 12.40 18.20
C LYS A 182 2.56 11.53 18.13
N SER A 183 1.83 11.58 17.01
CA SER A 183 0.66 10.73 16.79
C SER A 183 1.02 9.23 16.81
N ARG A 184 2.17 8.85 16.23
CA ARG A 184 2.67 7.47 16.28
C ARG A 184 3.05 7.06 17.69
N GLN A 185 3.77 7.90 18.43
CA GLN A 185 4.11 7.65 19.84
C GLN A 185 2.85 7.42 20.67
N ASN A 186 1.89 8.34 20.64
CA ASN A 186 0.64 8.21 21.39
C ASN A 186 -0.12 6.91 21.04
N LYS A 187 -0.07 6.47 19.78
CA LYS A 187 -0.65 5.18 19.37
C LYS A 187 0.12 3.98 19.92
N ILE A 188 1.46 4.04 19.94
CA ILE A 188 2.31 3.00 20.51
C ILE A 188 2.07 2.89 22.01
N GLU A 189 2.04 4.02 22.73
CA GLU A 189 1.75 4.07 24.18
C GLU A 189 0.35 3.54 24.49
N LYS A 190 -0.66 3.95 23.71
CA LYS A 190 -2.05 3.52 23.91
C LYS A 190 -2.29 2.03 23.61
N LEU A 191 -1.68 1.49 22.55
CA LEU A 191 -1.98 0.13 22.07
C LEU A 191 -0.94 -0.92 22.53
N GLY A 192 0.26 -0.48 22.87
CA GLY A 192 1.45 -1.32 22.95
C GLY A 192 2.04 -1.62 21.56
N VAL A 193 3.35 -1.89 21.53
CA VAL A 193 4.12 -2.11 20.28
C VAL A 193 3.54 -3.24 19.44
N ASP A 194 3.11 -4.34 20.05
CA ASP A 194 2.66 -5.53 19.33
C ASP A 194 1.32 -5.30 18.60
N LYS A 195 0.36 -4.66 19.26
CA LYS A 195 -0.92 -4.29 18.62
C LYS A 195 -0.71 -3.21 17.57
N TYR A 196 0.19 -2.25 17.81
CA TYR A 196 0.56 -1.24 16.83
C TYR A 196 1.17 -1.85 15.56
N GLN A 197 2.06 -2.84 15.69
CA GLN A 197 2.63 -3.56 14.55
C GLN A 197 1.56 -4.32 13.75
N LYS A 198 0.62 -5.00 14.42
CA LYS A 198 -0.52 -5.65 13.76
C LYS A 198 -1.39 -4.65 13.00
N TYR A 199 -1.72 -3.52 13.62
CA TYR A 199 -2.47 -2.43 13.00
C TYR A 199 -1.76 -1.89 11.73
N ASN A 200 -0.44 -1.69 11.80
CA ASN A 200 0.34 -1.27 10.64
C ASN A 200 0.39 -2.33 9.54
N ALA A 201 0.48 -3.61 9.90
CA ALA A 201 0.46 -4.69 8.93
C ALA A 201 -0.88 -4.74 8.17
N GLU A 202 -2.00 -4.56 8.88
CA GLU A 202 -3.33 -4.50 8.28
C GLU A 202 -3.48 -3.28 7.37
N ASN A 203 -3.05 -2.10 7.81
CA ASN A 203 -3.05 -0.91 6.96
C ASN A 203 -2.20 -1.10 5.70
N ALA A 204 -1.05 -1.74 5.82
CA ALA A 204 -0.19 -2.04 4.67
C ALA A 204 -0.85 -3.05 3.73
N LYS A 205 -1.61 -4.02 4.25
CA LYS A 205 -2.41 -4.96 3.45
C LYS A 205 -3.52 -4.23 2.70
N ASN A 206 -4.34 -3.45 3.41
CA ASN A 206 -5.39 -2.64 2.81
C ASN A 206 -4.84 -1.67 1.75
N TRP A 207 -3.65 -1.09 1.99
CA TRP A 207 -2.99 -0.25 0.99
C TRP A 207 -2.63 -1.03 -0.27
N ARG A 208 -2.09 -2.25 -0.16
CA ARG A 208 -1.75 -3.09 -1.32
C ARG A 208 -2.99 -3.49 -2.11
N GLU A 209 -4.06 -3.87 -1.41
CA GLU A 209 -5.34 -4.25 -2.01
C GLU A 209 -5.99 -3.08 -2.75
N ASN A 210 -5.94 -1.88 -2.17
CA ASN A 210 -6.49 -0.67 -2.78
C ASN A 210 -5.54 -0.01 -3.83
N ASN A 211 -4.31 -0.50 -4.01
CA ASN A 211 -3.33 0.09 -4.94
C ASN A 211 -2.55 -0.99 -5.73
N PRO A 212 -3.22 -1.89 -6.49
CA PRO A 212 -2.58 -3.02 -7.14
C PRO A 212 -1.50 -2.60 -8.16
N GLU A 213 -1.74 -1.56 -8.96
CA GLU A 213 -0.78 -1.06 -9.95
C GLU A 213 0.51 -0.55 -9.31
N LYS A 214 0.41 0.17 -8.18
CA LYS A 214 1.59 0.63 -7.44
C LYS A 214 2.37 -0.54 -6.85
N VAL A 215 1.69 -1.64 -6.50
CA VAL A 215 2.36 -2.86 -6.03
C VAL A 215 3.17 -3.50 -7.15
N ILE A 216 2.61 -3.59 -8.36
CA ILE A 216 3.30 -4.12 -9.54
C ILE A 216 4.57 -3.29 -9.83
N ASN A 217 4.43 -1.97 -9.97
CA ASN A 217 5.56 -1.06 -10.21
C ASN A 217 6.62 -1.14 -9.10
N ASN A 218 6.21 -1.20 -7.84
CA ASN A 218 7.16 -1.36 -6.73
C ASN A 218 7.89 -2.71 -6.77
N ASN A 219 7.24 -3.77 -7.24
CA ASN A 219 7.86 -5.08 -7.39
C ASN A 219 8.83 -5.11 -8.58
N GLU A 220 8.49 -4.48 -9.70
CA GLU A 220 9.37 -4.27 -10.86
C GLU A 220 10.66 -3.57 -10.46
N LYS A 221 10.54 -2.39 -9.82
CA LYS A 221 11.70 -1.65 -9.31
C LYS A 221 12.57 -2.46 -8.36
N LYS A 222 11.96 -3.35 -7.55
CA LYS A 222 12.73 -4.26 -6.69
C LYS A 222 13.44 -5.35 -7.47
N ARG A 223 12.82 -5.90 -8.52
CA ARG A 223 13.41 -6.94 -9.38
C ARG A 223 14.59 -6.42 -10.19
N GLU A 224 14.55 -5.15 -10.57
CA GLU A 224 15.58 -4.45 -11.35
C GLU A 224 16.69 -3.84 -10.49
N SER A 225 16.50 -3.77 -9.17
CA SER A 225 17.51 -3.18 -8.29
C SER A 225 18.66 -4.15 -8.01
N LEU A 226 19.82 -3.86 -8.60
CA LEU A 226 21.10 -4.53 -8.32
C LEU A 226 21.43 -4.52 -6.82
N LYS A 227 21.27 -3.37 -6.16
CA LYS A 227 21.58 -3.23 -4.73
C LYS A 227 20.71 -4.12 -3.85
N LEU A 228 19.42 -4.22 -4.15
CA LEU A 228 18.53 -5.12 -3.41
C LEU A 228 18.90 -6.59 -3.67
N ASN A 229 19.26 -6.94 -4.91
CA ASN A 229 19.68 -8.30 -5.25
C ASN A 229 20.99 -8.70 -4.55
N TYR A 230 21.99 -7.82 -4.54
CA TYR A 230 23.23 -7.97 -3.79
C TYR A 230 22.98 -8.23 -2.29
N ASN A 231 22.11 -7.45 -1.66
CA ASN A 231 21.74 -7.65 -0.25
C ASN A 231 21.05 -9.00 0.00
N VAL A 232 20.32 -9.53 -0.98
CA VAL A 232 19.74 -10.88 -0.90
C VAL A 232 20.85 -11.93 -0.88
N TYR A 233 21.90 -11.79 -1.69
CA TYR A 233 23.05 -12.71 -1.66
C TYR A 233 23.79 -12.68 -0.32
N ILE A 234 24.14 -11.51 0.22
CA ILE A 234 24.79 -11.38 1.54
C ILE A 234 24.00 -12.12 2.61
N ARG A 235 22.69 -11.82 2.72
CA ARG A 235 21.81 -12.45 3.71
C ARG A 235 21.74 -13.97 3.51
N THR A 236 21.70 -14.42 2.26
CA THR A 236 21.57 -15.84 1.92
C THR A 236 22.87 -16.59 2.19
N ALA A 237 24.03 -15.98 1.93
CA ALA A 237 25.34 -16.51 2.27
C ALA A 237 25.47 -16.67 3.80
N SER A 238 25.14 -15.62 4.56
CA SER A 238 25.12 -15.67 6.03
C SER A 238 24.22 -16.78 6.58
N ASN A 239 22.99 -16.94 6.06
CA ASN A 239 22.09 -18.02 6.47
C ASN A 239 22.61 -19.42 6.12
N LYS A 240 23.43 -19.52 5.07
CA LYS A 240 24.08 -20.76 4.63
C LYS A 240 25.45 -20.97 5.28
N GLY A 241 25.94 -20.06 6.13
CA GLY A 241 27.31 -20.13 6.66
C GLY A 241 28.37 -20.10 5.55
N LEU A 242 28.13 -19.33 4.49
CA LEU A 242 29.04 -19.15 3.38
C LEU A 242 29.74 -17.82 3.51
N GLU A 243 31.06 -17.82 3.30
CA GLU A 243 31.84 -16.61 3.14
C GLU A 243 31.30 -15.76 1.98
N PHE A 244 31.36 -14.44 2.13
CA PHE A 244 30.94 -13.49 1.12
C PHE A 244 31.91 -12.31 1.14
N SER A 245 32.85 -12.28 0.19
CA SER A 245 33.91 -11.26 0.12
C SER A 245 33.81 -10.34 -1.09
N ILE A 246 32.88 -10.61 -2.02
CA ILE A 246 32.65 -9.80 -3.22
C ILE A 246 32.06 -8.44 -2.80
N SER A 247 32.68 -7.34 -3.23
CA SER A 247 32.18 -5.97 -3.06
C SER A 247 30.95 -5.68 -3.95
N PHE A 248 30.27 -4.56 -3.73
CA PHE A 248 29.11 -4.22 -4.55
C PHE A 248 29.51 -3.91 -6.00
N GLU A 249 30.66 -3.26 -6.17
CA GLU A 249 31.23 -2.85 -7.45
C GLU A 249 31.68 -4.08 -8.26
N GLU A 250 32.30 -5.07 -7.61
CA GLU A 250 32.64 -6.36 -8.25
C GLU A 250 31.38 -7.14 -8.60
N TYR A 251 30.39 -7.17 -7.69
CA TYR A 251 29.11 -7.82 -7.94
C TYR A 251 28.43 -7.27 -9.20
N GLU A 252 28.36 -5.94 -9.34
CA GLU A 252 27.76 -5.28 -10.51
C GLU A 252 28.47 -5.70 -11.81
N LYS A 253 29.81 -5.68 -11.81
CA LYS A 253 30.61 -6.15 -12.96
C LYS A 253 30.31 -7.60 -13.31
N ILE A 254 30.21 -8.48 -12.31
CA ILE A 254 29.90 -9.90 -12.55
C ILE A 254 28.51 -10.04 -13.16
N VAL A 255 27.46 -9.47 -12.55
CA VAL A 255 26.07 -9.79 -12.96
C VAL A 255 25.60 -9.11 -14.25
N CYS A 256 26.28 -8.04 -14.68
CA CYS A 256 25.99 -7.35 -15.93
C CYS A 256 26.69 -7.97 -17.15
N ASP A 257 27.59 -8.94 -16.95
CA ASP A 257 28.22 -9.68 -18.04
C ASP A 257 27.25 -10.71 -18.70
N LYS A 258 27.73 -11.39 -19.74
CA LYS A 258 27.06 -12.55 -20.33
C LYS A 258 27.10 -13.74 -19.35
N CYS A 259 26.05 -14.55 -19.35
CA CYS A 259 26.04 -15.80 -18.57
C CYS A 259 27.23 -16.68 -18.96
N TYR A 260 28.03 -17.08 -17.98
CA TYR A 260 29.23 -17.91 -18.16
C TYR A 260 28.95 -19.20 -18.93
N TYR A 261 27.80 -19.84 -18.69
CA TYR A 261 27.44 -21.09 -19.33
C TYR A 261 26.88 -20.89 -20.75
N CYS A 262 25.81 -20.11 -20.90
CA CYS A 262 25.05 -20.03 -22.16
C CYS A 262 25.21 -18.72 -22.94
N GLY A 263 25.98 -17.75 -22.46
CA GLY A 263 26.20 -16.47 -23.13
C GLY A 263 25.05 -15.45 -23.09
N ILE A 264 23.85 -15.82 -22.61
CA ILE A 264 22.67 -14.94 -22.58
C ILE A 264 22.73 -13.91 -21.43
N ILE A 265 22.30 -12.69 -21.73
CA ILE A 265 21.98 -11.63 -20.77
C ILE A 265 20.45 -11.60 -20.60
N ALA A 266 19.96 -11.54 -19.36
CA ALA A 266 18.53 -11.44 -19.10
C ALA A 266 17.96 -10.09 -19.56
N ASP A 267 16.69 -10.06 -19.98
CA ASP A 267 16.00 -8.85 -20.49
C ASP A 267 16.08 -7.65 -19.55
N LYS A 268 16.09 -7.89 -18.24
CA LYS A 268 16.23 -6.86 -17.20
C LYS A 268 17.65 -6.27 -17.06
N GLY A 269 18.58 -6.65 -17.94
CA GLY A 269 19.93 -6.13 -18.03
C GLY A 269 20.98 -6.82 -17.15
N PHE A 270 20.61 -7.74 -16.26
CA PHE A 270 21.56 -8.47 -15.42
C PHE A 270 21.05 -9.85 -14.98
N ASN A 271 22.00 -10.74 -14.71
CA ASN A 271 21.79 -12.12 -14.30
C ASN A 271 22.00 -12.33 -12.79
N GLY A 272 22.06 -13.60 -12.35
CA GLY A 272 22.50 -13.95 -11.00
C GLY A 272 23.98 -14.32 -10.95
N ILE A 273 24.38 -14.84 -9.79
CA ILE A 273 25.69 -15.42 -9.56
C ILE A 273 25.52 -16.92 -9.34
N ASP A 274 26.36 -17.71 -10.00
CA ASP A 274 26.62 -19.10 -9.63
C ASP A 274 28.02 -19.24 -9.01
N ARG A 275 28.15 -20.23 -8.13
CA ARG A 275 29.43 -20.61 -7.51
C ARG A 275 29.95 -21.85 -8.25
N LYS A 276 31.09 -21.74 -8.94
CA LYS A 276 31.68 -22.86 -9.69
C LYS A 276 31.88 -24.07 -8.78
N ASP A 277 32.53 -23.84 -7.63
CA ASP A 277 32.66 -24.78 -6.53
C ASP A 277 31.63 -24.47 -5.43
N GLN A 278 30.76 -25.44 -5.16
CA GLN A 278 29.69 -25.32 -4.18
C GLN A 278 30.17 -25.43 -2.73
N THR A 279 31.39 -25.95 -2.51
CA THR A 279 32.04 -26.05 -1.19
C THR A 279 32.57 -24.69 -0.71
N LYS A 280 32.91 -23.79 -1.65
CA LYS A 280 33.42 -22.44 -1.38
C LYS A 280 32.30 -21.39 -1.26
N GLY A 281 32.65 -20.26 -0.67
CA GLY A 281 31.78 -19.09 -0.52
C GLY A 281 31.59 -18.30 -1.82
N TYR A 282 31.06 -17.09 -1.68
CA TYR A 282 31.02 -16.08 -2.74
C TYR A 282 32.33 -15.31 -2.74
N LEU A 283 33.30 -15.86 -3.48
CA LEU A 283 34.63 -15.32 -3.70
C LEU A 283 34.75 -14.91 -5.16
N LEU A 284 35.52 -13.87 -5.47
CA LEU A 284 35.63 -13.32 -6.82
C LEU A 284 36.05 -14.38 -7.85
N ASP A 285 36.99 -15.27 -7.51
CA ASP A 285 37.50 -16.35 -8.36
C ASP A 285 36.54 -17.54 -8.49
N ASN A 286 35.64 -17.73 -7.53
CA ASN A 286 34.66 -18.81 -7.48
C ASN A 286 33.30 -18.43 -8.10
N CYS A 287 33.02 -17.13 -8.22
CA CYS A 287 31.73 -16.63 -8.68
C CYS A 287 31.76 -16.27 -10.16
N VAL A 288 30.71 -16.69 -10.87
CA VAL A 288 30.51 -16.36 -12.28
C VAL A 288 29.10 -15.85 -12.51
N ASN A 289 28.95 -15.02 -13.54
CA ASN A 289 27.65 -14.61 -14.03
C ASN A 289 26.85 -15.84 -14.48
N CYS A 290 25.63 -16.01 -14.00
CA CYS A 290 24.80 -17.13 -14.38
C CYS A 290 23.32 -16.76 -14.47
N CYS A 291 22.73 -17.04 -15.63
CA CYS A 291 21.28 -16.93 -15.79
C CYS A 291 20.55 -17.95 -14.90
N GLN A 292 19.31 -17.64 -14.55
CA GLN A 292 18.50 -18.47 -13.63
C GLN A 292 18.38 -19.93 -14.10
N MET A 293 18.16 -20.15 -15.39
CA MET A 293 18.00 -21.50 -15.94
C MET A 293 19.29 -22.34 -15.80
N CYS A 294 20.44 -21.80 -16.18
CA CYS A 294 21.73 -22.49 -16.01
C CYS A 294 22.03 -22.80 -14.54
N ASN A 295 21.77 -21.83 -13.64
CA ASN A 295 22.00 -22.02 -12.21
C ASN A 295 21.11 -23.13 -11.64
N TYR A 296 19.85 -23.21 -12.08
CA TYR A 296 18.95 -24.29 -11.68
C TYR A 296 19.32 -25.66 -12.26
N MET A 297 19.77 -25.70 -13.51
CA MET A 297 20.23 -26.94 -14.15
C MET A 297 21.48 -27.48 -13.46
N LYS A 298 22.46 -26.61 -13.18
CA LYS A 298 23.66 -26.98 -12.43
C LYS A 298 23.33 -27.41 -11.00
N GLY A 299 22.48 -26.65 -10.32
CA GLY A 299 22.09 -26.91 -8.94
C GLY A 299 23.30 -26.97 -8.02
N SER A 300 23.48 -28.10 -7.32
CA SER A 300 24.60 -28.31 -6.38
C SER A 300 25.78 -29.06 -7.00
N LEU A 301 25.79 -29.26 -8.33
CA LEU A 301 26.93 -29.84 -9.02
C LEU A 301 28.06 -28.80 -9.11
N ASN A 302 29.30 -29.28 -9.17
CA ASN A 302 30.39 -28.44 -9.65
C ASN A 302 30.19 -28.18 -11.15
N ASP A 303 30.83 -27.12 -11.64
CA ASP A 303 30.75 -26.70 -13.04
C ASP A 303 31.26 -27.78 -14.00
N PHE A 304 32.37 -28.44 -13.67
CA PHE A 304 32.97 -29.49 -14.49
C PHE A 304 32.01 -30.66 -14.77
N ASN A 305 31.41 -31.24 -13.72
CA ASN A 305 30.45 -32.33 -13.86
C ASN A 305 29.17 -31.87 -14.54
N PHE A 306 28.77 -30.61 -14.34
CA PHE A 306 27.64 -30.05 -15.06
C PHE A 306 27.92 -29.98 -16.57
N ILE A 307 29.08 -29.49 -16.98
CA ILE A 307 29.50 -29.41 -18.39
C ILE A 307 29.56 -30.81 -19.03
N LYS A 308 30.17 -31.79 -18.35
CA LYS A 308 30.19 -33.19 -18.82
C LYS A 308 28.79 -33.77 -19.02
N LYS A 309 27.82 -33.44 -18.17
CA LYS A 309 26.42 -33.88 -18.37
C LYS A 309 25.82 -33.32 -19.64
N ILE A 310 26.12 -32.06 -19.95
CA ILE A 310 25.66 -31.40 -21.17
C ILE A 310 26.23 -32.12 -22.40
N GLU A 311 27.55 -32.34 -22.43
CA GLU A 311 28.22 -33.04 -23.52
C GLU A 311 27.69 -34.46 -23.69
N HIS A 312 27.55 -35.22 -22.59
CA HIS A 312 26.99 -36.58 -22.63
C HIS A 312 25.57 -36.61 -23.19
N ILE A 313 24.68 -35.72 -22.73
CA ILE A 313 23.29 -35.69 -23.20
C ILE A 313 23.24 -35.36 -24.69
N LEU A 314 23.98 -34.35 -25.14
CA LEU A 314 24.01 -33.97 -26.55
C LEU A 314 24.54 -35.10 -27.43
N THR A 315 25.62 -35.77 -27.00
CA THR A 315 26.24 -36.90 -27.71
C THR A 315 25.29 -38.09 -27.77
N TYR A 316 24.68 -38.46 -26.64
CA TYR A 316 23.74 -39.58 -26.56
C TYR A 316 22.53 -39.39 -27.49
N ASN A 317 22.02 -38.16 -27.58
CA ASN A 317 20.91 -37.80 -28.48
C ASN A 317 21.36 -37.54 -29.93
N LYS A 318 22.64 -37.77 -30.27
CA LYS A 318 23.22 -37.53 -31.60
C LYS A 318 23.03 -36.10 -32.11
N ILE A 319 22.97 -35.14 -31.18
CA ILE A 319 22.90 -33.71 -31.50
C ILE A 319 24.30 -33.18 -31.86
N ILE A 320 25.34 -33.76 -31.25
CA ILE A 320 26.74 -33.53 -31.61
C ILE A 320 27.40 -34.87 -31.92
N GLU A 321 28.28 -34.90 -32.92
CA GLU A 321 28.92 -36.13 -33.39
C GLU A 321 30.24 -36.43 -32.66
N ASN A 322 31.00 -35.39 -32.29
CA ASN A 322 32.36 -35.50 -31.73
C ASN A 322 32.42 -35.27 -30.21
N GLY A 323 31.34 -35.58 -29.49
CA GLY A 323 31.29 -35.44 -28.03
C GLY A 323 31.60 -36.74 -27.30
N ASN A 324 31.93 -36.63 -26.03
CA ASN A 324 32.22 -37.76 -25.16
C ASN A 324 31.01 -38.20 -24.34
N LEU A 325 30.89 -39.51 -24.11
CA LEU A 325 29.88 -40.07 -23.21
C LEU A 325 30.46 -40.25 -21.79
N TYR A 326 29.76 -39.67 -20.81
CA TYR A 326 30.06 -39.80 -19.39
C TYR A 326 28.90 -40.42 -18.59
N PRO A 327 28.53 -41.70 -18.78
CA PRO A 327 27.42 -42.32 -18.06
C PRO A 327 27.62 -42.38 -16.53
N GLU A 328 28.87 -42.38 -16.06
CA GLU A 328 29.28 -42.50 -14.66
C GLU A 328 28.93 -41.27 -13.81
N ILE A 329 28.77 -40.09 -14.41
CA ILE A 329 28.48 -38.85 -13.66
C ILE A 329 27.01 -38.75 -13.22
N PHE A 330 26.14 -39.60 -13.76
CA PHE A 330 24.73 -39.66 -13.41
C PHE A 330 24.52 -40.58 -12.20
N ALA A 331 24.14 -40.00 -11.06
CA ALA A 331 23.95 -40.73 -9.82
C ALA A 331 22.83 -41.79 -9.90
N ASN A 332 22.98 -42.87 -9.13
CA ASN A 332 21.96 -43.90 -8.98
C ASN A 332 20.85 -43.47 -8.01
N TYR A 333 19.66 -44.06 -8.19
CA TYR A 333 18.43 -43.72 -7.46
C TYR A 333 17.69 -45.03 -7.17
N PHE A 334 17.83 -45.51 -5.94
CA PHE A 334 17.24 -46.78 -5.51
C PHE A 334 15.81 -46.64 -4.95
N ASN A 335 15.28 -45.41 -4.86
CA ASN A 335 13.96 -45.19 -4.28
C ASN A 335 12.87 -45.93 -5.09
N ASN A 336 11.95 -46.59 -4.38
CA ASN A 336 10.81 -47.27 -4.99
C ASN A 336 9.98 -46.31 -5.85
N VAL A 337 9.93 -46.59 -7.15
CA VAL A 337 9.12 -45.91 -8.16
C VAL A 337 7.70 -46.47 -8.05
N ILE A 338 6.84 -45.77 -7.31
CA ILE A 338 5.51 -46.27 -6.90
C ILE A 338 4.41 -45.51 -7.63
N PHE A 339 3.56 -46.23 -8.38
CA PHE A 339 2.41 -45.68 -9.11
C PHE A 339 1.54 -44.74 -8.26
N LYS A 340 1.12 -45.21 -7.08
CA LYS A 340 0.28 -44.44 -6.14
C LYS A 340 0.87 -43.07 -5.79
N LYS A 341 2.20 -42.98 -5.59
CA LYS A 341 2.87 -41.70 -5.26
C LYS A 341 2.78 -40.69 -6.41
N TYR A 342 2.85 -41.16 -7.66
CA TYR A 342 2.70 -40.28 -8.82
C TYR A 342 1.26 -39.79 -8.96
N LYS A 343 0.27 -40.68 -8.77
CA LYS A 343 -1.17 -40.33 -8.77
C LYS A 343 -1.53 -39.37 -7.64
N ASP A 344 -1.04 -39.59 -6.43
CA ASP A 344 -1.28 -38.67 -5.30
C ASP A 344 -0.68 -37.29 -5.58
N ARG A 345 0.54 -37.24 -6.13
CA ARG A 345 1.21 -36.00 -6.50
C ARG A 345 0.50 -35.27 -7.65
N SER A 346 -0.02 -35.97 -8.65
CA SER A 346 -0.78 -35.35 -9.74
C SER A 346 -2.07 -34.73 -9.20
N ASN A 347 -2.77 -35.43 -8.30
CA ASN A 347 -3.98 -34.90 -7.64
C ASN A 347 -3.67 -33.64 -6.81
N GLN A 348 -2.61 -33.65 -6.01
CA GLN A 348 -2.16 -32.48 -5.25
C GLN A 348 -1.85 -31.28 -6.16
N LYS A 349 -1.32 -31.54 -7.35
CA LYS A 349 -1.00 -30.52 -8.36
C LYS A 349 -2.14 -30.24 -9.34
N LYS A 350 -3.30 -30.89 -9.19
CA LYS A 350 -4.45 -30.79 -10.10
C LYS A 350 -4.08 -31.07 -11.57
N MET A 351 -3.31 -32.14 -11.79
CA MET A 351 -2.87 -32.58 -13.12
C MET A 351 -3.62 -33.86 -13.51
N ASN A 352 -3.99 -33.97 -14.80
CA ASN A 352 -4.58 -35.19 -15.34
C ASN A 352 -3.64 -36.39 -15.14
N PHE A 353 -4.23 -37.55 -14.82
CA PHE A 353 -3.50 -38.79 -14.62
C PHE A 353 -4.30 -39.95 -15.22
N GLU A 354 -3.91 -40.36 -16.41
CA GLU A 354 -4.66 -41.32 -17.24
C GLU A 354 -3.87 -42.59 -17.55
N ILE A 355 -2.56 -42.62 -17.27
CA ILE A 355 -1.77 -43.84 -17.40
C ILE A 355 -2.25 -44.92 -16.43
N THR A 356 -2.37 -46.15 -16.92
CA THR A 356 -2.68 -47.33 -16.11
C THR A 356 -1.44 -47.82 -15.35
N GLU A 357 -1.63 -48.70 -14.37
CA GLU A 357 -0.49 -49.31 -13.66
C GLU A 357 0.39 -50.16 -14.59
N SER A 358 -0.20 -50.81 -15.59
CA SER A 358 0.53 -51.57 -16.60
C SER A 358 1.42 -50.64 -17.44
N GLN A 359 0.83 -49.56 -17.99
CA GLN A 359 1.57 -48.54 -18.74
C GLN A 359 2.66 -47.89 -17.90
N PHE A 360 2.43 -47.68 -16.60
CA PHE A 360 3.46 -47.15 -15.70
C PHE A 360 4.65 -48.09 -15.56
N LYS A 361 4.41 -49.41 -15.38
CA LYS A 361 5.47 -50.43 -15.31
C LYS A 361 6.23 -50.52 -16.62
N GLU A 362 5.52 -50.48 -17.75
CA GLU A 362 6.10 -50.44 -19.10
C GLU A 362 7.03 -49.22 -19.25
N ILE A 363 6.52 -48.00 -19.03
CA ILE A 363 7.31 -46.77 -19.18
C ILE A 363 8.56 -46.82 -18.30
N THR A 364 8.42 -47.17 -17.02
CA THR A 364 9.55 -47.16 -16.06
C THR A 364 10.60 -48.25 -16.31
N SER A 365 10.28 -49.25 -17.14
CA SER A 365 11.22 -50.31 -17.53
C SER A 365 12.27 -49.84 -18.55
N TYR A 366 11.95 -48.83 -19.36
CA TYR A 366 12.84 -48.33 -20.40
C TYR A 366 14.04 -47.55 -19.85
N ASP A 367 15.08 -47.41 -20.67
CA ASP A 367 16.23 -46.55 -20.40
C ASP A 367 15.82 -45.07 -20.36
N CYS A 368 16.57 -44.25 -19.65
CA CYS A 368 16.28 -42.82 -19.56
C CYS A 368 16.35 -42.19 -20.95
N TYR A 369 15.25 -41.58 -21.41
CA TYR A 369 15.20 -41.01 -22.77
C TYR A 369 16.14 -39.81 -23.00
N ILE A 370 16.61 -39.17 -21.92
CA ILE A 370 17.51 -37.99 -22.00
C ILE A 370 18.98 -38.40 -22.03
N CYS A 371 19.41 -39.36 -21.21
CA CYS A 371 20.83 -39.72 -21.07
C CYS A 371 21.13 -41.22 -21.23
N GLY A 372 20.16 -42.06 -21.56
CA GLY A 372 20.35 -43.50 -21.74
C GLY A 372 20.65 -44.29 -20.48
N LYS A 373 20.51 -43.70 -19.28
CA LYS A 373 20.76 -44.41 -18.03
C LYS A 373 19.82 -45.61 -17.89
N LYS A 374 20.40 -46.79 -17.75
CA LYS A 374 19.70 -48.07 -17.65
C LYS A 374 19.26 -48.40 -16.23
N ASN A 375 18.16 -49.13 -16.11
CA ASN A 375 17.76 -49.75 -14.85
C ASN A 375 18.81 -50.77 -14.39
N SER A 376 19.06 -50.84 -13.08
CA SER A 376 19.96 -51.82 -12.46
C SER A 376 19.50 -52.13 -11.04
N GLU A 377 20.14 -53.08 -10.35
CA GLU A 377 19.82 -53.39 -8.95
C GLU A 377 19.87 -52.15 -8.04
N THR A 378 20.75 -51.18 -8.34
CA THR A 378 20.92 -49.96 -7.53
C THR A 378 20.25 -48.72 -8.13
N HIS A 379 19.62 -48.83 -9.30
CA HIS A 379 18.99 -47.70 -10.00
C HIS A 379 17.64 -48.05 -10.64
N ARG A 380 16.65 -47.21 -10.40
CA ARG A 380 15.34 -47.26 -11.06
C ARG A 380 15.04 -45.94 -11.76
N ASN A 381 14.61 -46.01 -13.01
CA ASN A 381 14.08 -44.87 -13.76
C ASN A 381 12.65 -44.55 -13.31
N GLY A 382 12.34 -43.26 -13.24
CA GLY A 382 11.01 -42.75 -12.96
C GLY A 382 10.30 -42.33 -14.25
N ILE A 383 9.28 -41.48 -14.09
CA ILE A 383 8.58 -40.86 -15.20
C ILE A 383 8.87 -39.36 -15.22
N ASP A 384 9.31 -38.88 -16.38
CA ASP A 384 9.28 -37.47 -16.74
C ASP A 384 8.08 -37.19 -17.66
N ARG A 385 7.57 -35.97 -17.57
CA ARG A 385 6.52 -35.47 -18.46
C ARG A 385 7.21 -34.66 -19.54
N PHE A 386 7.13 -35.12 -20.79
CA PHE A 386 7.83 -34.53 -21.92
C PHE A 386 7.48 -33.03 -22.03
N ASP A 387 6.19 -32.72 -22.09
CA ASP A 387 5.64 -31.40 -21.78
C ASP A 387 5.21 -31.32 -20.31
N SER A 388 5.79 -30.38 -19.56
CA SER A 388 5.53 -30.19 -18.13
C SER A 388 4.16 -29.57 -17.82
N ASN A 389 3.51 -28.96 -18.80
CA ASN A 389 2.16 -28.41 -18.69
C ASN A 389 1.09 -29.48 -18.87
N ILE A 390 1.43 -30.59 -19.53
CA ILE A 390 0.54 -31.72 -19.74
C ILE A 390 0.66 -32.71 -18.57
N GLY A 391 -0.46 -33.36 -18.24
CA GLY A 391 -0.54 -34.39 -17.19
C GLY A 391 0.16 -35.70 -17.56
N TYR A 392 -0.17 -36.77 -16.83
CA TYR A 392 0.33 -38.11 -17.07
C TYR A 392 -0.56 -38.84 -18.08
N LEU A 393 -0.34 -38.53 -19.36
CA LEU A 393 -0.89 -39.22 -20.52
C LEU A 393 0.17 -40.11 -21.13
N PHE A 394 -0.19 -41.27 -21.68
CA PHE A 394 0.77 -42.27 -22.15
C PHE A 394 1.78 -41.68 -23.16
N TYR A 395 1.31 -40.88 -24.13
CA TYR A 395 2.18 -40.22 -25.11
C TYR A 395 3.15 -39.18 -24.50
N ASN A 396 2.76 -38.55 -23.38
CA ASN A 396 3.52 -37.49 -22.72
C ASN A 396 4.49 -38.02 -21.65
N CYS A 397 4.34 -39.26 -21.21
CA CYS A 397 5.17 -39.86 -20.18
C CYS A 397 6.37 -40.58 -20.80
N LYS A 398 7.59 -40.27 -20.33
CA LYS A 398 8.84 -40.90 -20.77
C LYS A 398 9.65 -41.42 -19.59
N SER A 399 10.33 -42.55 -19.78
CA SER A 399 11.24 -43.10 -18.76
C SER A 399 12.40 -42.14 -18.53
N CYS A 400 12.62 -41.71 -17.29
CA CYS A 400 13.66 -40.72 -17.02
C CYS A 400 14.31 -40.94 -15.65
N CYS A 401 15.65 -40.87 -15.62
CA CYS A 401 16.39 -40.94 -14.37
C CYS A 401 16.17 -39.66 -13.54
N GLY A 402 16.36 -39.76 -12.22
CA GLY A 402 16.16 -38.64 -11.31
C GLY A 402 17.00 -37.40 -11.65
N GLU A 403 18.28 -37.58 -12.01
CA GLU A 403 19.16 -36.48 -12.40
C GLU A 403 18.60 -35.70 -13.59
N CYS A 404 18.21 -36.39 -14.67
CA CYS A 404 17.71 -35.74 -15.88
C CYS A 404 16.36 -35.06 -15.66
N ASN A 405 15.48 -35.64 -14.84
CA ASN A 405 14.22 -35.01 -14.45
C ASN A 405 14.48 -33.74 -13.61
N TYR A 406 15.46 -33.74 -12.70
CA TYR A 406 15.89 -32.54 -11.98
C TYR A 406 16.62 -31.51 -12.85
N LEU A 407 17.26 -31.96 -13.93
CA LEU A 407 17.94 -31.09 -14.88
C LEU A 407 16.92 -30.35 -15.78
N LYS A 408 15.93 -31.08 -16.31
CA LYS A 408 14.83 -30.55 -17.13
C LYS A 408 13.80 -29.75 -16.31
N ARG A 409 13.51 -30.18 -15.08
CA ARG A 409 12.56 -29.51 -14.16
C ARG A 409 11.17 -29.33 -14.78
N GLU A 410 10.72 -28.09 -14.86
CA GLU A 410 9.45 -27.68 -15.44
C GLU A 410 9.61 -27.15 -16.87
N TYR A 411 10.84 -27.13 -17.40
CA TYR A 411 11.09 -26.69 -18.76
C TYR A 411 10.55 -27.72 -19.76
N ASN A 412 10.05 -27.22 -20.88
CA ASN A 412 9.64 -28.08 -21.98
C ASN A 412 10.89 -28.74 -22.59
N TYR A 413 10.75 -29.93 -23.17
CA TYR A 413 11.91 -30.68 -23.66
C TYR A 413 12.71 -29.88 -24.71
N ASN A 414 12.02 -29.24 -25.66
CA ASN A 414 12.67 -28.45 -26.70
C ASN A 414 13.47 -27.28 -26.12
N ASP A 415 12.88 -26.50 -25.21
CA ASP A 415 13.58 -25.37 -24.55
C ASP A 415 14.79 -25.85 -23.75
N PHE A 416 14.66 -26.99 -23.09
CA PHE A 416 15.76 -27.63 -22.38
C PHE A 416 16.89 -28.02 -23.35
N ILE A 417 16.58 -28.67 -24.46
CA ILE A 417 17.56 -29.09 -25.47
C ILE A 417 18.25 -27.87 -26.11
N GLU A 418 17.49 -26.84 -26.50
CA GLU A 418 18.06 -25.61 -27.04
C GLU A 418 18.97 -24.92 -26.01
N LYS A 419 18.59 -24.93 -24.73
CA LYS A 419 19.45 -24.38 -23.68
C LYS A 419 20.78 -25.12 -23.57
N ILE A 420 20.77 -26.45 -23.58
CA ILE A 420 22.02 -27.22 -23.47
C ILE A 420 22.90 -27.09 -24.72
N LYS A 421 22.31 -26.93 -25.91
CA LYS A 421 23.04 -26.57 -27.14
C LYS A 421 23.75 -25.22 -27.00
N LEU A 422 23.05 -24.20 -26.51
CA LEU A 422 23.64 -22.87 -26.27
C LEU A 422 24.81 -22.93 -25.28
N ILE A 423 24.68 -23.74 -24.22
CA ILE A 423 25.77 -23.95 -23.25
C ILE A 423 26.98 -24.57 -23.95
N ASN A 424 26.78 -25.67 -24.68
CA ASN A 424 27.85 -26.36 -25.39
C ASN A 424 28.57 -25.45 -26.40
N ASN A 425 27.81 -24.71 -27.22
CA ASN A 425 28.36 -23.81 -28.23
C ASN A 425 29.16 -22.67 -27.59
N ASN A 426 28.65 -22.07 -26.52
CA ASN A 426 29.36 -21.00 -25.83
C ASN A 426 30.68 -21.49 -25.21
N LEU A 427 30.68 -22.67 -24.58
CA LEU A 427 31.90 -23.25 -24.00
C LEU A 427 32.93 -23.64 -25.06
N ASN A 428 32.48 -24.16 -26.21
CA ASN A 428 33.36 -24.45 -27.35
C ASN A 428 33.88 -23.18 -28.03
N ASN A 429 33.16 -22.06 -27.97
CA ASN A 429 33.63 -20.78 -28.50
C ASN A 429 34.62 -20.07 -27.54
N LEU A 430 34.57 -20.40 -26.25
CA LEU A 430 35.55 -19.95 -25.26
C LEU A 430 36.85 -20.80 -25.31
N SER A 431 36.75 -22.04 -25.82
CA SER A 431 37.87 -23.00 -25.85
C SER A 431 39.03 -22.70 -26.83
N PRO A 432 38.96 -21.81 -27.85
CA PRO A 432 40.17 -21.37 -28.54
C PRO A 432 41.07 -20.46 -27.68
N LYS A 433 40.55 -19.91 -26.57
CA LYS A 433 41.29 -19.01 -25.67
C LYS A 433 41.49 -19.53 -24.24
N LEU A 434 40.86 -20.65 -23.86
CA LEU A 434 40.98 -21.22 -22.51
C LEU A 434 41.63 -22.61 -22.45
N LEU A 435 41.97 -23.21 -23.60
CA LEU A 435 42.87 -24.36 -23.66
C LEU A 435 44.31 -23.85 -23.77
N LEU A 436 44.93 -23.53 -22.63
CA LEU A 436 46.37 -23.74 -22.56
C LEU A 436 46.59 -25.25 -22.77
N PRO A 437 47.48 -25.66 -23.69
CA PRO A 437 47.70 -27.06 -23.97
C PRO A 437 48.11 -27.74 -22.66
N ILE A 438 47.40 -28.79 -22.28
CA ILE A 438 47.98 -29.81 -21.41
C ILE A 438 49.10 -30.41 -22.26
N ASN A 439 50.29 -29.81 -22.18
CA ASN A 439 51.48 -30.36 -22.79
C ASN A 439 51.71 -31.72 -22.17
N ASN A 440 51.61 -32.75 -23.00
CA ASN A 440 52.25 -34.03 -22.78
C ASN A 440 53.75 -33.78 -22.59
N ASN A 441 54.19 -33.58 -21.35
CA ASN A 441 55.57 -33.71 -20.93
C ASN A 441 55.55 -34.16 -19.46
N ILE A 442 55.39 -35.47 -19.28
CA ILE A 442 55.85 -36.13 -18.06
C ILE A 442 57.38 -36.19 -18.18
N GLU A 443 58.05 -35.14 -17.74
CA GLU A 443 59.44 -35.25 -17.29
C GLU A 443 59.53 -34.87 -15.82
N LYS A 444 60.19 -35.76 -15.09
CA LYS A 444 60.39 -35.81 -13.65
C LYS A 444 60.76 -34.45 -13.04
N ILE A 445 59.88 -33.88 -12.22
CA ILE A 445 60.30 -33.01 -11.11
C ILE A 445 59.50 -33.39 -9.86
N LYS A 446 60.21 -33.95 -8.88
CA LYS A 446 59.75 -34.17 -7.51
C LYS A 446 59.59 -32.81 -6.84
N LEU A 447 58.42 -32.52 -6.28
CA LEU A 447 58.28 -31.72 -5.06
C LEU A 447 56.88 -31.93 -4.48
N GLU A 448 56.90 -32.18 -3.17
CA GLU A 448 55.85 -32.73 -2.33
C GLU A 448 54.68 -31.77 -2.15
N ASN A 449 53.44 -32.29 -2.21
CA ASN A 449 52.32 -31.94 -1.33
C ASN A 449 51.06 -32.79 -1.65
N THR A 450 50.88 -33.83 -0.84
CA THR A 450 49.63 -34.53 -0.47
C THR A 450 48.49 -34.55 -1.49
N PHE A 451 48.64 -35.37 -2.53
CA PHE A 451 47.52 -35.99 -3.22
C PHE A 451 47.11 -37.23 -2.43
N VAL A 452 45.96 -37.21 -1.76
CA VAL A 452 45.37 -38.42 -1.17
C VAL A 452 44.53 -39.07 -2.27
N PRO A 453 44.93 -40.23 -2.84
CA PRO A 453 44.10 -40.94 -3.80
C PRO A 453 42.90 -41.49 -3.04
N PHE A 454 41.68 -41.17 -3.48
CA PHE A 454 40.48 -41.84 -2.99
C PHE A 454 40.44 -43.23 -3.64
N ASP A 455 41.19 -44.17 -3.06
CA ASP A 455 41.16 -45.58 -3.42
C ASP A 455 39.77 -46.14 -3.12
N ASN A 456 39.01 -46.44 -4.19
CA ASN A 456 37.87 -47.34 -4.12
C ASN A 456 38.37 -48.78 -3.92
N LYS A 457 38.81 -49.11 -2.70
CA LYS A 457 38.95 -50.50 -2.28
C LYS A 457 37.66 -50.95 -1.61
N ILE A 458 36.95 -51.84 -2.30
CA ILE A 458 35.83 -52.61 -1.79
C ILE A 458 36.38 -53.54 -0.70
N ILE A 459 36.09 -53.24 0.57
CA ILE A 459 36.20 -54.22 1.65
C ILE A 459 34.80 -54.82 1.81
N ILE A 460 34.64 -56.05 1.32
CA ILE A 460 33.46 -56.86 1.61
C ILE A 460 33.66 -57.41 3.03
N ASN A 461 33.16 -56.69 4.03
CA ASN A 461 32.86 -57.30 5.31
C ASN A 461 31.42 -57.83 5.23
N THR A 462 31.31 -59.14 5.07
CA THR A 462 30.09 -59.88 5.37
C THR A 462 29.73 -59.65 6.83
N ASP A 463 28.45 -59.43 7.10
CA ASP A 463 27.81 -59.26 8.42
C ASP A 463 27.58 -57.82 8.92
N SER A 464 26.60 -57.14 8.31
CA SER A 464 25.59 -56.33 8.99
C SER A 464 24.67 -55.65 7.97
N LYS A 465 23.39 -55.45 8.32
CA LYS A 465 22.34 -54.81 7.50
C LYS A 465 22.57 -53.29 7.33
N ASP A 466 23.71 -52.89 6.76
CA ASP A 466 24.03 -51.49 6.54
C ASP A 466 23.51 -50.99 5.19
N LYS A 467 22.79 -49.86 5.25
CA LYS A 467 22.24 -49.15 4.10
C LYS A 467 23.37 -48.78 3.14
N ILE A 468 23.34 -49.34 1.93
CA ILE A 468 24.23 -49.01 0.82
C ILE A 468 24.25 -47.49 0.64
N ASN A 469 25.38 -46.86 1.01
CA ASN A 469 25.57 -45.43 0.95
C ASN A 469 25.97 -45.03 -0.48
N ILE A 470 24.98 -44.79 -1.34
CA ILE A 470 25.20 -44.44 -2.76
C ILE A 470 25.79 -43.01 -2.83
N PRO A 471 26.98 -42.81 -3.44
CA PRO A 471 27.57 -41.48 -3.58
C PRO A 471 26.67 -40.61 -4.45
N LYS A 472 26.09 -39.58 -3.85
CA LYS A 472 25.41 -38.51 -4.58
C LYS A 472 26.46 -37.47 -4.93
N ASN A 473 26.59 -37.11 -6.20
CA ASN A 473 27.43 -35.99 -6.69
C ASN A 473 26.96 -34.61 -6.19
N ILE A 474 26.12 -34.55 -5.15
CA ILE A 474 25.54 -33.36 -4.55
C ILE A 474 26.40 -32.95 -3.34
N VAL A 475 26.99 -31.76 -3.43
CA VAL A 475 27.70 -31.16 -2.29
C VAL A 475 26.69 -30.71 -1.24
N LYS A 476 26.72 -31.35 -0.06
CA LYS A 476 25.89 -30.94 1.09
C LYS A 476 26.60 -29.85 1.88
N ASN A 477 25.93 -28.72 2.07
CA ASN A 477 26.39 -27.69 2.98
C ASN A 477 26.02 -28.06 4.43
N LYS A 478 27.03 -28.45 5.22
CA LYS A 478 26.90 -28.83 6.64
C LYS A 478 26.77 -27.62 7.58
N ASN A 479 27.22 -26.44 7.15
CA ASN A 479 27.24 -25.20 7.95
C ASN A 479 25.94 -24.38 7.83
N LYS A 480 24.96 -24.91 7.09
CA LYS A 480 23.67 -24.25 6.89
C LYS A 480 22.90 -24.23 8.20
N LYS A 481 22.46 -23.05 8.63
CA LYS A 481 21.59 -22.88 9.80
C LYS A 481 20.35 -23.77 9.68
N THR A 482 20.02 -24.44 10.77
CA THR A 482 18.80 -25.21 10.97
C THR A 482 17.56 -24.31 10.91
N LYS A 483 16.38 -24.92 10.76
CA LYS A 483 15.13 -24.14 10.72
C LYS A 483 14.86 -23.49 12.08
N GLU A 484 15.26 -24.14 13.15
CA GLU A 484 15.14 -23.72 14.54
C GLU A 484 16.04 -22.50 14.81
N GLU A 485 17.31 -22.56 14.41
CA GLU A 485 18.24 -21.42 14.51
C GLU A 485 17.77 -20.21 13.70
N ILE A 486 17.22 -20.42 12.51
CA ILE A 486 16.66 -19.32 11.70
C ILE A 486 15.47 -18.68 12.43
N ARG A 487 14.57 -19.50 12.99
CA ARG A 487 13.41 -19.01 13.75
C ARG A 487 13.82 -18.22 14.99
N GLU A 488 14.82 -18.69 15.73
CA GLU A 488 15.29 -17.99 16.93
C GLU A 488 16.00 -16.68 16.59
N ASN A 489 16.87 -16.68 15.57
CA ASN A 489 17.47 -15.43 15.06
C ASN A 489 16.41 -14.41 14.61
N ASP A 490 15.35 -14.88 13.95
CA ASP A 490 14.22 -14.03 13.58
C ASP A 490 13.45 -13.48 14.80
N ARG A 491 13.34 -14.27 15.87
CA ARG A 491 12.72 -13.84 17.13
C ARG A 491 13.54 -12.75 17.81
N ILE A 492 14.85 -12.96 17.96
CA ILE A 492 15.79 -11.99 18.55
C ILE A 492 15.74 -10.68 17.74
N ARG A 493 15.86 -10.78 16.42
CA ARG A 493 15.77 -9.62 15.51
C ARG A 493 14.46 -8.84 15.69
N LYS A 494 13.33 -9.53 15.85
CA LYS A 494 12.03 -8.88 16.12
C LYS A 494 12.01 -8.20 17.49
N GLN A 495 12.60 -8.80 18.52
CA GLN A 495 12.71 -8.17 19.85
C GLN A 495 13.56 -6.91 19.80
N GLU A 496 14.73 -6.95 19.16
CA GLU A 496 15.56 -5.77 18.96
C GLU A 496 14.86 -4.68 18.16
N GLN A 497 14.07 -5.07 17.15
CA GLN A 497 13.27 -4.11 16.37
C GLN A 497 12.22 -3.42 17.25
N ARG A 498 11.61 -4.15 18.20
CA ARG A 498 10.67 -3.57 19.18
C ARG A 498 11.37 -2.60 20.13
N LYS A 499 12.52 -2.98 20.70
CA LYS A 499 13.33 -2.12 21.57
C LYS A 499 13.72 -0.83 20.87
N ARG A 500 14.29 -0.94 19.67
CA ARG A 500 14.62 0.21 18.81
C ARG A 500 13.42 1.11 18.51
N LEU A 501 12.22 0.54 18.35
CA LEU A 501 11.01 1.33 18.13
C LEU A 501 10.63 2.12 19.39
N ILE A 502 10.74 1.52 20.57
CA ILE A 502 10.44 2.20 21.84
C ILE A 502 11.43 3.34 22.07
N GLU A 503 12.73 3.06 21.98
CA GLU A 503 13.81 4.05 22.13
C GLU A 503 13.61 5.23 21.17
N LYS A 504 13.37 4.93 19.89
CA LYS A 504 13.19 5.92 18.83
C LYS A 504 12.03 6.89 19.05
N TYR A 505 10.92 6.42 19.62
CA TYR A 505 9.72 7.26 19.78
C TYR A 505 9.55 7.80 21.22
N GLY A 506 10.29 7.24 22.19
CA GLY A 506 10.38 7.74 23.56
C GLY A 506 11.25 8.97 23.71
N ASP A 507 12.23 9.17 22.83
CA ASP A 507 13.15 10.33 22.86
C ASP A 507 12.59 11.57 22.11
N GLU A 508 12.41 12.67 22.83
CA GLU A 508 11.98 13.98 22.29
C GLU A 508 13.01 14.63 21.37
N GLU A 509 14.30 14.48 21.67
CA GLU A 509 15.39 15.05 20.87
C GLU A 509 15.48 14.34 19.52
N TYR A 510 15.44 13.00 19.53
CA TYR A 510 15.34 12.19 18.32
C TYR A 510 14.17 12.62 17.43
N LYS A 511 12.97 12.85 18.00
CA LYS A 511 11.78 13.23 17.22
C LYS A 511 11.96 14.57 16.52
N LYS A 512 12.52 15.56 17.21
CA LYS A 512 12.81 16.88 16.62
C LYS A 512 13.85 16.76 15.50
N MET A 513 14.97 16.08 15.76
CA MET A 513 16.02 15.87 14.77
C MET A 513 15.50 15.13 13.53
N ASN A 514 14.74 14.06 13.72
CA ASN A 514 14.20 13.26 12.63
C ASN A 514 13.10 14.01 11.84
N ALA A 515 12.29 14.84 12.49
CA ALA A 515 11.32 15.69 11.81
C ALA A 515 12.01 16.70 10.87
N LYS A 516 13.11 17.31 11.33
CA LYS A 516 13.97 18.18 10.51
C LYS A 516 14.56 17.43 9.31
N LEU A 517 15.17 16.27 9.56
CA LEU A 517 15.77 15.45 8.50
C LEU A 517 14.75 15.02 7.43
N ILE A 518 13.52 14.65 7.84
CA ILE A 518 12.44 14.31 6.91
C ILE A 518 12.05 15.50 6.04
N ALA A 519 11.94 16.70 6.62
CA ALA A 519 11.63 17.92 5.89
C ALA A 519 12.75 18.28 4.90
N GLU A 520 14.01 18.17 5.32
CA GLU A 520 15.17 18.43 4.47
C GLU A 520 15.26 17.47 3.29
N ASN A 521 15.09 16.16 3.53
CA ASN A 521 15.08 15.15 2.46
C ASN A 521 13.97 15.38 1.44
N ARG A 522 12.79 15.82 1.89
CA ARG A 522 11.69 16.18 0.98
C ARG A 522 12.05 17.40 0.14
N ARG A 523 12.69 18.41 0.73
CA ARG A 523 13.17 19.61 0.01
C ARG A 523 14.18 19.21 -1.07
N LYS A 524 15.21 18.43 -0.71
CA LYS A 524 16.22 17.91 -1.64
C LYS A 524 15.63 17.08 -2.78
N LYS A 525 14.58 16.29 -2.51
CA LYS A 525 13.90 15.50 -3.55
C LYS A 525 13.19 16.39 -4.56
N LYS A 526 12.53 17.46 -4.09
CA LYS A 526 11.87 18.44 -4.96
C LYS A 526 12.88 19.25 -5.79
N GLU A 527 13.99 19.65 -5.19
CA GLU A 527 15.09 20.32 -5.89
C GLU A 527 15.71 19.47 -7.00
N LYS A 528 15.55 18.13 -6.96
CA LYS A 528 15.97 17.22 -8.03
C LYS A 528 14.88 16.90 -9.06
N GLU A 529 13.62 17.19 -8.73
CA GLU A 529 12.45 16.93 -9.59
C GLU A 529 12.03 18.19 -10.38
N ASN A 530 12.42 19.37 -9.91
CA ASN A 530 12.39 20.64 -10.63
C ASN A 530 13.74 20.88 -11.31
#